data_AF-A0AA43F6W3-F1
#
_entry.id   AF-A0AA43F6W3-F1
#
_cell.length_a   1.000
_cell.length_b   1.000
_cell.length_c   1.000
_cell.angle_alpha   90.00
_cell.angle_beta   90.00
_cell.angle_gamma   90.00
#
_symmetry.space_group_name_H-M   'P 1'
#
loop_
_entity.id
_entity.type
_entity.pdbx_description
1 polymer ?
#
loop_
_entity_poly.entity_id
_entity_poly.type
_entity_poly.pdbx_seq_one_letter_code
_entity_poly.pdbx_strand_id
1 'polypeptide(L)'
;MTKTSQISDEMNAFRAFVSASNEPIEMSSVESKSPPEPDIACKYLDGSSITFEMVELLDPDFKRTYEIQQGKVQAMYAYLDSMPPPEKETFSRRYHNADILINFHDHLSLTKIRAILPRVFKELARLPPTFDDFLDSFSTAGLKNSVQSISVTRGGFYGPLFNGQSIARVGDPCVRTVQSKLSKAYTTTLPIELIAYIDENPMIPENVWKPKLDTFLNSMQSLSPFRKIWVLDLRKSAIAYKKPS
;
A
#
# COMPACT_ATOMS: atom_id res chain seq x y z
N MET A 1 14.37 -12.49 9.26
CA MET A 1 14.70 -11.33 10.12
C MET A 1 15.24 -11.87 11.44
N THR A 2 16.36 -11.37 11.95
CA THR A 2 16.88 -11.79 13.25
C THR A 2 16.15 -11.03 14.36
N LYS A 3 16.10 -11.57 15.59
CA LYS A 3 15.46 -10.87 16.72
C LYS A 3 16.08 -9.48 16.95
N THR A 4 17.38 -9.34 16.71
CA THR A 4 18.11 -8.07 16.84
C THR A 4 17.72 -7.04 15.78
N SER A 5 17.49 -7.45 14.52
CA SER A 5 17.00 -6.52 13.49
C SER A 5 15.58 -6.04 13.81
N GLN A 6 14.71 -6.95 14.27
CA GLN A 6 13.32 -6.58 14.62
C GLN A 6 13.27 -5.53 15.74
N ILE A 7 14.05 -5.70 16.82
CA ILE A 7 14.10 -4.73 17.93
C ILE A 7 14.59 -3.35 17.43
N SER A 8 15.57 -3.34 16.52
CA SER A 8 16.08 -2.10 15.93
C SER A 8 14.98 -1.37 15.13
N ASP A 9 14.24 -2.12 14.32
CA ASP A 9 13.18 -1.56 13.46
C ASP A 9 12.02 -1.02 14.31
N GLU A 10 11.59 -1.78 15.33
CA GLU A 10 10.56 -1.34 16.30
C GLU A 10 10.98 -0.08 17.06
N MET A 11 12.24 0.01 17.49
CA MET A 11 12.75 1.19 18.20
C MET A 11 12.82 2.43 17.30
N ASN A 12 13.20 2.24 16.03
CA ASN A 12 13.18 3.33 15.05
C ASN A 12 11.76 3.81 14.77
N ALA A 13 10.82 2.88 14.59
CA ALA A 13 9.40 3.21 14.41
C ALA A 13 8.82 3.93 15.64
N PHE A 14 9.19 3.51 16.86
CA PHE A 14 8.75 4.15 18.09
C PHE A 14 9.27 5.58 18.25
N ARG A 15 10.53 5.85 17.90
CA ARG A 15 11.07 7.23 17.91
C ARG A 15 10.33 8.15 16.93
N ALA A 16 10.01 7.63 15.75
CA ALA A 16 9.19 8.35 14.78
C ALA A 16 7.77 8.59 15.30
N PHE A 17 7.17 7.61 15.99
CA PHE A 17 5.89 7.76 16.67
C PHE A 17 5.90 8.89 17.70
N VAL A 18 6.89 8.92 18.60
CA VAL A 18 6.98 9.96 19.64
C VAL A 18 7.05 11.35 19.01
N SER A 19 7.85 11.49 17.95
CA SER A 19 7.98 12.75 17.21
C SER A 19 6.68 13.16 16.50
N ALA A 20 5.93 12.21 15.94
CA ALA A 20 4.72 12.48 15.16
C ALA A 20 3.46 12.66 16.01
N SER A 21 3.38 12.00 17.17
CA SER A 21 2.18 11.98 18.02
C SER A 21 2.08 13.16 18.98
N ASN A 22 3.22 13.82 19.28
CA ASN A 22 3.35 14.80 20.36
C ASN A 22 2.92 14.27 21.75
N GLU A 23 2.93 12.95 21.94
CA GLU A 23 2.71 12.36 23.27
C GLU A 23 3.91 12.70 24.17
N PRO A 24 3.69 13.13 25.44
CA PRO A 24 4.75 13.63 26.31
C PRO A 24 5.56 12.47 26.91
N ILE A 25 6.30 11.74 26.07
CA ILE A 25 7.05 10.53 26.45
C ILE A 25 8.47 10.90 26.88
N GLU A 26 8.92 10.33 27.99
CA GLU A 26 10.29 10.44 28.48
C GLU A 26 11.20 9.49 27.69
N MET A 27 11.87 9.99 26.64
CA MET A 27 12.69 9.15 25.74
C MET A 27 13.83 8.39 26.44
N SER A 28 14.35 8.90 27.57
CA SER A 28 15.37 8.22 28.38
C SER A 28 14.85 6.99 29.13
N SER A 29 13.54 6.83 29.28
CA SER A 29 12.93 5.71 29.99
C SER A 29 12.50 4.57 29.06
N VAL A 30 12.80 4.65 27.76
CA VAL A 30 12.28 3.72 26.75
C VAL A 30 13.06 2.41 26.80
N GLU A 31 12.36 1.31 27.02
CA GLU A 31 12.93 -0.04 27.12
C GLU A 31 12.17 -1.00 26.20
N SER A 32 12.91 -1.83 25.46
CA SER A 32 12.31 -2.97 24.74
C SER A 32 12.08 -4.13 25.70
N LYS A 33 10.93 -4.81 25.56
CA LYS A 33 10.59 -6.01 26.32
C LYS A 33 10.55 -7.23 25.41
N SER A 34 10.48 -8.41 26.00
CA SER A 34 10.26 -9.67 25.27
C SER A 34 8.87 -10.20 25.58
N PRO A 35 8.24 -10.93 24.63
CA PRO A 35 6.97 -11.59 24.89
C PRO A 35 7.02 -12.45 26.16
N PRO A 36 5.93 -12.53 26.94
CA PRO A 36 4.57 -12.09 26.62
C PRO A 36 4.23 -10.63 26.99
N GLU A 37 5.21 -9.81 27.37
CA GLU A 37 5.00 -8.37 27.57
C GLU A 37 4.86 -7.63 26.22
N PRO A 38 4.20 -6.45 26.18
CA PRO A 38 4.20 -5.61 24.98
C PRO A 38 5.60 -5.13 24.62
N ASP A 39 5.86 -4.92 23.33
CA ASP A 39 7.21 -4.72 22.77
C ASP A 39 8.02 -3.57 23.42
N ILE A 40 7.37 -2.50 23.87
CA ILE A 40 8.03 -1.32 24.45
C ILE A 40 7.36 -0.92 25.77
N ALA A 41 8.18 -0.56 26.77
CA ALA A 41 7.75 0.10 28.00
C ALA A 41 8.43 1.47 28.14
N CYS A 42 7.70 2.48 28.62
CA CYS A 42 8.26 3.79 28.93
C CYS A 42 7.40 4.55 29.95
N LYS A 43 7.78 5.79 30.22
CA LYS A 43 7.05 6.74 31.07
C LYS A 43 6.63 7.95 30.27
N TYR A 44 5.54 8.56 30.68
CA TYR A 44 5.23 9.93 30.35
C TYR A 44 6.05 10.89 31.21
N LEU A 45 6.16 12.16 30.79
CA LEU A 45 6.86 13.22 31.51
C LEU A 45 6.24 13.52 32.90
N ASP A 46 4.99 13.11 33.13
CA ASP A 46 4.34 13.19 34.45
C ASP A 46 4.72 12.03 35.39
N GLY A 47 5.54 11.08 34.91
CA GLY A 47 6.01 9.91 35.64
C GLY A 47 5.13 8.66 35.52
N SER A 48 3.93 8.77 34.91
CA SER A 48 3.06 7.61 34.72
C SER A 48 3.65 6.62 33.70
N SER A 49 3.49 5.32 33.95
CA SER A 49 4.07 4.26 33.12
C SER A 49 3.08 3.74 32.07
N ILE A 50 3.60 3.37 30.90
CA ILE A 50 2.82 2.86 29.77
C ILE A 50 3.63 1.81 29.00
N THR A 51 2.91 0.93 28.31
CA THR A 51 3.48 -0.02 27.36
C THR A 51 2.85 0.12 25.98
N PHE A 52 3.62 -0.22 24.95
CA PHE A 52 3.21 -0.19 23.55
C PHE A 52 3.47 -1.55 22.92
N GLU A 53 2.44 -2.11 22.30
CA GLU A 53 2.59 -3.20 21.34
C GLU A 53 2.84 -2.58 19.95
N MET A 54 3.84 -3.09 19.25
CA MET A 54 4.22 -2.64 17.92
C MET A 54 3.75 -3.67 16.88
N VAL A 55 3.33 -3.19 15.72
CA VAL A 55 3.10 -4.09 14.58
C VAL A 55 3.32 -3.38 13.26
N GLU A 56 4.12 -3.98 12.38
CA GLU A 56 4.22 -3.50 11.01
C GLU A 56 3.00 -3.95 10.22
N LEU A 57 2.36 -3.02 9.51
CA LEU A 57 1.30 -3.30 8.54
C LEU A 57 1.92 -3.82 7.24
N LEU A 58 2.51 -5.01 7.31
CA LEU A 58 2.94 -5.76 6.14
C LEU A 58 1.80 -6.64 5.64
N ASP A 59 1.51 -6.53 4.36
CA ASP A 59 0.78 -7.56 3.64
C ASP A 59 1.70 -8.14 2.57
N PRO A 60 2.24 -9.35 2.80
CA PRO A 60 3.08 -10.02 1.82
C PRO A 60 2.39 -10.20 0.47
N ASP A 61 1.07 -10.40 0.46
CA ASP A 61 0.28 -10.52 -0.77
C ASP A 61 0.09 -9.15 -1.43
N PHE A 62 -0.10 -8.08 -0.66
CA PHE A 62 -0.11 -6.71 -1.19
C PHE A 62 1.22 -6.33 -1.79
N LYS A 63 2.34 -6.54 -1.08
CA LYS A 63 3.69 -6.22 -1.56
C LYS A 63 3.96 -6.94 -2.87
N ARG A 64 3.70 -8.26 -2.90
CA ARG A 64 3.84 -9.07 -4.11
C ARG A 64 2.94 -8.56 -5.25
N THR A 65 1.68 -8.25 -4.95
CA THR A 65 0.74 -7.74 -5.95
C THR A 65 1.18 -6.39 -6.49
N TYR A 66 1.61 -5.48 -5.61
CA TYR A 66 2.11 -4.16 -5.97
C TYR A 66 3.37 -4.26 -6.83
N GLU A 67 4.35 -5.07 -6.45
CA GLU A 67 5.57 -5.33 -7.23
C GLU A 67 5.25 -5.86 -8.62
N ILE A 68 4.29 -6.80 -8.72
CA ILE A 68 3.81 -7.32 -10.00
C ILE A 68 3.18 -6.20 -10.84
N GLN A 69 2.31 -5.36 -10.26
CA GLN A 69 1.67 -4.25 -10.98
C GLN A 69 2.69 -3.20 -11.41
N GLN A 70 3.65 -2.83 -10.56
CA GLN A 70 4.75 -1.94 -10.92
C GLN A 70 5.60 -2.52 -12.05
N GLY A 71 5.90 -3.83 -12.00
CA GLY A 71 6.59 -4.51 -13.09
C GLY A 71 5.85 -4.40 -14.42
N LYS A 72 4.51 -4.52 -14.42
CA LYS A 72 3.67 -4.32 -15.61
C LYS A 72 3.75 -2.88 -16.13
N VAL A 73 3.62 -1.89 -15.24
CA VAL A 73 3.72 -0.46 -15.59
C VAL A 73 5.09 -0.12 -16.18
N GLN A 74 6.16 -0.56 -15.53
CA GLN A 74 7.52 -0.39 -16.04
C GLN A 74 7.72 -1.06 -17.38
N ALA A 75 7.15 -2.24 -17.61
CA ALA A 75 7.22 -2.91 -18.92
C ALA A 75 6.53 -2.09 -20.02
N MET A 76 5.41 -1.41 -19.72
CA MET A 76 4.71 -0.55 -20.69
C MET A 76 5.54 0.68 -21.05
N TYR A 77 6.13 1.37 -20.07
CA TYR A 77 7.05 2.49 -20.33
C TYR A 77 8.30 2.04 -21.09
N ALA A 78 8.93 0.94 -20.69
CA ALA A 78 10.10 0.39 -21.37
C ALA A 78 9.78 0.00 -22.83
N TYR A 79 8.56 -0.48 -23.10
CA TYR A 79 8.13 -0.74 -24.47
C TYR A 79 7.98 0.57 -25.25
N LEU A 80 7.27 1.57 -24.71
CA LEU A 80 7.14 2.89 -25.33
C LEU A 80 8.50 3.54 -25.63
N ASP A 81 9.47 3.38 -24.73
CA ASP A 81 10.82 3.92 -24.90
C ASP A 81 11.66 3.19 -25.94
N SER A 82 11.36 1.91 -26.21
CA SER A 82 12.05 1.12 -27.23
C SER A 82 11.42 1.21 -28.62
N MET A 83 10.27 1.89 -28.77
CA MET A 83 9.64 2.14 -30.06
C MET A 83 10.53 3.02 -30.96
N PRO A 84 10.46 2.86 -32.30
CA PRO A 84 11.11 3.78 -33.23
C PRO A 84 10.68 5.24 -32.95
N PRO A 85 11.61 6.23 -32.99
CA PRO A 85 11.30 7.63 -32.67
C PRO A 85 10.03 8.20 -33.32
N PRO A 86 9.76 8.02 -34.65
CA PRO A 86 8.55 8.56 -35.25
C PRO A 86 7.26 7.90 -34.74
N GLU A 87 7.31 6.60 -34.42
CA GLU A 87 6.18 5.87 -33.85
C GLU A 87 5.94 6.30 -32.40
N LYS A 88 7.01 6.43 -31.62
CA LYS A 88 6.96 6.93 -30.23
C LYS A 88 6.35 8.32 -30.18
N GLU A 89 6.84 9.26 -30.99
CA GLU A 89 6.31 10.63 -31.03
C GLU A 89 4.82 10.67 -31.42
N THR A 90 4.44 9.88 -32.42
CA THR A 90 3.04 9.76 -32.85
C THR A 90 2.15 9.21 -31.72
N PHE A 91 2.62 8.19 -31.00
CA PHE A 91 1.91 7.62 -29.86
C PHE A 91 1.80 8.61 -28.70
N SER A 92 2.93 9.22 -28.29
CA SER A 92 2.98 10.20 -27.21
C SER A 92 2.09 11.41 -27.49
N ARG A 93 2.07 11.94 -28.72
CA ARG A 93 1.18 13.03 -29.10
C ARG A 93 -0.29 12.62 -29.04
N ARG A 94 -0.64 11.41 -29.47
CA ARG A 94 -2.03 10.91 -29.43
C ARG A 94 -2.55 10.74 -28.01
N TYR A 95 -1.68 10.32 -27.10
CA TYR A 95 -2.03 10.00 -25.71
C TYR A 95 -1.44 10.99 -24.71
N HIS A 96 -1.09 12.21 -25.15
CA HIS A 96 -0.46 13.25 -24.33
C HIS A 96 -1.31 13.71 -23.13
N ASN A 97 -2.60 13.35 -23.10
CA ASN A 97 -3.54 13.69 -22.05
C ASN A 97 -4.35 12.47 -21.58
N ALA A 98 -3.80 11.27 -21.73
CA ALA A 98 -4.50 10.01 -21.48
C ALA A 98 -3.85 9.18 -20.37
N ASP A 99 -4.71 8.60 -19.54
CA ASP A 99 -4.41 7.55 -18.58
C ASP A 99 -4.88 6.23 -19.18
N ILE A 100 -3.95 5.29 -19.34
CA ILE A 100 -4.15 4.02 -20.01
C ILE A 100 -4.00 2.90 -18.98
N LEU A 101 -5.11 2.24 -18.68
CA LEU A 101 -5.17 1.04 -17.85
C LEU A 101 -5.27 -0.19 -18.73
N ILE A 102 -4.35 -1.15 -18.56
CA ILE A 102 -4.37 -2.43 -19.28
C ILE A 102 -4.56 -3.57 -18.29
N ASN A 103 -5.73 -4.21 -18.38
CA ASN A 103 -6.10 -5.34 -17.53
C ASN A 103 -5.63 -6.64 -18.18
N PHE A 104 -4.46 -7.12 -17.78
CA PHE A 104 -3.97 -8.45 -18.18
C PHE A 104 -4.66 -9.56 -17.39
N HIS A 105 -4.82 -10.74 -17.97
CA HIS A 105 -5.27 -11.91 -17.20
C HIS A 105 -4.26 -12.26 -16.09
N ASP A 106 -4.77 -12.62 -14.91
CA ASP A 106 -3.98 -12.81 -13.67
C ASP A 106 -2.87 -13.86 -13.76
N HIS A 107 -3.01 -14.84 -14.67
CA HIS A 107 -2.07 -15.95 -14.84
C HIS A 107 -0.85 -15.60 -15.72
N LEU A 108 -0.77 -14.38 -16.26
CA LEU A 108 0.34 -13.99 -17.11
C LEU A 108 1.59 -13.60 -16.31
N SER A 109 2.73 -14.19 -16.68
CA SER A 109 4.04 -13.74 -16.19
C SER A 109 4.45 -12.43 -16.85
N LEU A 110 5.34 -11.69 -16.20
CA LEU A 110 5.88 -10.43 -16.74
C LEU A 110 6.57 -10.63 -18.10
N THR A 111 7.22 -11.77 -18.32
CA THR A 111 7.81 -12.13 -19.62
C THR A 111 6.76 -12.25 -20.72
N LYS A 112 5.62 -12.91 -20.45
CA LYS A 112 4.51 -13.00 -21.40
C LYS A 112 3.88 -11.64 -21.66
N ILE A 113 3.77 -10.80 -20.63
CA ILE A 113 3.29 -9.43 -20.77
C ILE A 113 4.20 -8.64 -21.71
N ARG A 114 5.52 -8.65 -21.49
CA ARG A 114 6.47 -7.99 -22.41
C ARG A 114 6.32 -8.46 -23.86
N ALA A 115 6.12 -9.76 -24.06
CA ALA A 115 5.93 -10.34 -25.40
C ALA A 115 4.61 -9.91 -26.08
N ILE A 116 3.57 -9.54 -25.32
CA ILE A 116 2.28 -9.10 -25.88
C ILE A 116 2.19 -7.57 -26.08
N LEU A 117 3.03 -6.77 -25.42
CA LEU A 117 3.00 -5.30 -25.54
C LEU A 117 3.00 -4.77 -26.97
N PRO A 118 3.77 -5.32 -27.94
CA PRO A 118 3.68 -4.86 -29.32
C PRO A 118 2.26 -4.94 -29.91
N ARG A 119 1.52 -5.99 -29.55
CA ARG A 119 0.14 -6.18 -29.99
C ARG A 119 -0.81 -5.23 -29.29
N VAL A 120 -0.59 -4.96 -28.00
CA VAL A 120 -1.35 -3.97 -27.22
C VAL A 120 -1.20 -2.57 -27.80
N PHE A 121 0.04 -2.14 -28.06
CA PHE A 121 0.31 -0.79 -28.61
C PHE A 121 -0.20 -0.66 -30.05
N LYS A 122 -0.14 -1.73 -30.84
CA LYS A 122 -0.77 -1.78 -32.16
C LYS A 122 -2.30 -1.62 -32.08
N GLU A 123 -2.94 -2.21 -31.07
CA GLU A 123 -4.37 -2.04 -30.84
C GLU A 123 -4.72 -0.59 -30.48
N LEU A 124 -3.99 -0.01 -29.52
CA LEU A 124 -4.13 1.40 -29.12
C LEU A 124 -3.93 2.34 -30.32
N ALA A 125 -2.91 2.13 -31.15
CA ALA A 125 -2.65 2.94 -32.33
C ALA A 125 -3.78 2.94 -33.38
N ARG A 126 -4.74 1.99 -33.31
CA ARG A 126 -5.94 1.98 -34.17
C ARG A 126 -7.13 2.73 -33.59
N LEU A 127 -7.14 2.99 -32.29
CA LEU A 127 -8.24 3.70 -31.64
C LEU A 127 -8.30 5.16 -32.11
N PRO A 128 -9.50 5.75 -32.21
CA PRO A 128 -9.65 7.17 -32.50
C PRO A 128 -8.82 8.04 -31.53
N PRO A 129 -8.22 9.15 -31.97
CA PRO A 129 -7.48 10.06 -31.09
C PRO A 129 -8.32 10.66 -29.95
N THR A 130 -9.65 10.60 -30.05
CA THR A 130 -10.61 11.05 -29.03
C THR A 130 -11.18 9.91 -28.19
N PHE A 131 -10.69 8.67 -28.36
CA PHE A 131 -11.16 7.53 -27.58
C PHE A 131 -10.91 7.78 -26.07
N ASP A 132 -11.98 7.65 -25.30
CA ASP A 132 -12.09 7.93 -23.86
C ASP A 132 -13.17 6.99 -23.30
N ASP A 133 -12.86 5.70 -23.29
CA ASP A 133 -13.79 4.62 -22.94
C ASP A 133 -13.03 3.33 -22.60
N PHE A 134 -13.74 2.22 -22.52
CA PHE A 134 -13.28 0.89 -22.23
C PHE A 134 -13.41 -0.04 -23.45
N LEU A 135 -12.42 -0.93 -23.60
CA LEU A 135 -12.33 -1.91 -24.68
C LEU A 135 -12.15 -3.32 -24.09
N ASP A 136 -13.07 -4.23 -24.37
CA ASP A 136 -13.01 -5.66 -24.02
C ASP A 136 -13.02 -6.60 -25.25
N SER A 137 -13.09 -6.02 -26.44
CA SER A 137 -13.02 -6.70 -27.73
C SER A 137 -11.88 -6.11 -28.56
N PHE A 138 -11.10 -6.98 -29.20
CA PHE A 138 -9.86 -6.59 -29.84
C PHE A 138 -9.82 -7.01 -31.29
N SER A 139 -9.41 -6.11 -32.17
CA SER A 139 -9.13 -6.38 -33.58
C SER A 139 -7.84 -7.18 -33.77
N THR A 140 -6.89 -7.08 -32.85
CA THR A 140 -5.64 -7.84 -32.90
C THR A 140 -5.84 -9.30 -32.49
N ALA A 141 -5.56 -10.21 -33.43
CA ALA A 141 -5.65 -11.65 -33.23
C ALA A 141 -4.87 -12.13 -32.00
N GLY A 142 -5.53 -12.94 -31.18
CA GLY A 142 -4.98 -13.54 -29.97
C GLY A 142 -4.78 -12.59 -28.78
N LEU A 143 -5.08 -11.29 -28.91
CA LEU A 143 -4.91 -10.33 -27.82
C LEU A 143 -5.85 -10.63 -26.63
N LYS A 144 -7.09 -11.09 -26.92
CA LYS A 144 -8.09 -11.49 -25.91
C LYS A 144 -7.63 -12.64 -24.99
N ASN A 145 -6.66 -13.44 -25.44
CA ASN A 145 -6.08 -14.52 -24.62
C ASN A 145 -5.15 -13.99 -23.52
N SER A 146 -4.76 -12.71 -23.60
CA SER A 146 -3.77 -12.12 -22.69
C SER A 146 -4.27 -10.85 -22.01
N VAL A 147 -5.14 -10.09 -22.67
CA VAL A 147 -5.72 -8.86 -22.16
C VAL A 147 -7.21 -9.07 -21.99
N GLN A 148 -7.70 -8.80 -20.78
CA GLN A 148 -9.11 -8.76 -20.44
C GLN A 148 -9.74 -7.49 -21.01
N SER A 149 -9.09 -6.35 -20.80
CA SER A 149 -9.56 -5.06 -21.27
C SER A 149 -8.48 -3.98 -21.28
N ILE A 150 -8.77 -2.90 -21.99
CA ILE A 150 -8.00 -1.66 -22.01
C ILE A 150 -8.97 -0.52 -21.72
N SER A 151 -8.63 0.37 -20.80
CA SER A 151 -9.36 1.61 -20.57
C SER A 151 -8.45 2.78 -20.88
N VAL A 152 -9.00 3.78 -21.55
CA VAL A 152 -8.34 5.06 -21.79
C VAL A 152 -9.22 6.12 -21.18
N THR A 153 -8.67 6.91 -20.27
CA THR A 153 -9.34 8.06 -19.67
C THR A 153 -8.59 9.33 -20.03
N ARG A 154 -9.28 10.36 -20.54
CA ARG A 154 -8.64 11.64 -20.86
C ARG A 154 -8.88 12.69 -19.77
N GLY A 155 -7.90 13.55 -19.55
CA GLY A 155 -8.01 14.58 -18.51
C GLY A 155 -7.00 15.71 -18.61
N GLY A 156 -7.00 16.59 -17.61
CA GLY A 156 -6.10 17.75 -17.51
C GLY A 156 -4.70 17.42 -16.99
N PHE A 157 -4.11 16.32 -17.45
CA PHE A 157 -2.78 15.84 -17.03
C PHE A 157 -1.90 15.52 -18.25
N TYR A 158 -0.59 15.44 -18.04
CA TYR A 158 0.39 15.12 -19.10
C TYR A 158 0.69 13.62 -19.14
N GLY A 159 0.16 12.94 -20.15
CA GLY A 159 0.35 11.51 -20.43
C GLY A 159 1.29 11.23 -21.62
N PRO A 160 1.32 9.98 -22.13
CA PRO A 160 0.55 8.84 -21.66
C PRO A 160 0.96 8.40 -20.26
N LEU A 161 -0.02 8.26 -19.36
CA LEU A 161 0.17 7.60 -18.08
C LEU A 161 -0.26 6.15 -18.23
N PHE A 162 0.51 5.22 -17.66
CA PHE A 162 0.13 3.82 -17.59
C PHE A 162 -0.18 3.43 -16.15
N ASN A 163 -1.35 2.84 -15.95
CA ASN A 163 -1.79 2.35 -14.65
C ASN A 163 -1.97 0.82 -14.66
N GLY A 164 -1.61 0.18 -13.55
CA GLY A 164 -1.93 -1.21 -13.28
C GLY A 164 -3.34 -1.34 -12.69
N GLN A 165 -3.92 -2.55 -12.73
CA GLN A 165 -5.22 -2.81 -12.08
C GLN A 165 -5.22 -2.26 -10.65
N SER A 166 -6.32 -1.58 -10.29
CA SER A 166 -6.54 -1.11 -8.93
C SER A 166 -6.39 -2.28 -7.95
N ILE A 167 -5.46 -2.12 -6.99
CA ILE A 167 -5.06 -3.15 -6.01
C ILE A 167 -6.19 -3.42 -4.99
N ALA A 168 -7.39 -2.91 -5.22
CA ALA A 168 -8.56 -2.95 -4.33
C ALA A 168 -9.02 -4.36 -3.90
N ARG A 169 -8.50 -5.45 -4.50
CA ARG A 169 -8.83 -6.83 -4.13
C ARG A 169 -7.93 -7.46 -3.07
N VAL A 170 -6.83 -6.82 -2.66
CA VAL A 170 -6.05 -7.33 -1.53
C VAL A 170 -6.81 -7.00 -0.25
N GLY A 171 -7.14 -8.05 0.53
CA GLY A 171 -7.88 -7.91 1.78
C GLY A 171 -7.16 -6.94 2.69
N ASP A 172 -7.88 -5.99 3.29
CA ASP A 172 -7.27 -4.91 4.05
C ASP A 172 -6.41 -5.47 5.19
N PRO A 173 -5.06 -5.43 5.07
CA PRO A 173 -4.19 -6.02 6.06
C PRO A 173 -4.23 -5.26 7.37
N CYS A 174 -4.66 -3.99 7.35
CA CYS A 174 -4.79 -3.19 8.54
C CYS A 174 -5.80 -3.83 9.50
N VAL A 175 -6.99 -4.18 9.00
CA VAL A 175 -8.04 -4.81 9.82
C VAL A 175 -7.57 -6.16 10.38
N ARG A 176 -7.04 -7.04 9.51
CA ARG A 176 -6.61 -8.38 9.94
C ARG A 176 -5.49 -8.33 10.97
N THR A 177 -4.49 -7.47 10.76
CA THR A 177 -3.33 -7.32 11.64
C THR A 177 -3.74 -6.74 12.99
N VAL A 178 -4.56 -5.68 12.99
CA VAL A 178 -5.09 -5.08 14.22
C VAL A 178 -6.00 -6.07 14.97
N GLN A 179 -6.87 -6.79 14.27
CA GLN A 179 -7.72 -7.84 14.84
C GLN A 179 -6.89 -8.94 15.52
N SER A 180 -5.81 -9.40 14.86
CA SER A 180 -4.91 -10.39 15.44
C SER A 180 -4.29 -9.90 16.75
N LYS A 181 -3.86 -8.64 16.81
CA LYS A 181 -3.26 -8.03 18.01
C LYS A 181 -4.29 -7.82 19.13
N LEU A 182 -5.53 -7.47 18.80
CA LEU A 182 -6.65 -7.36 19.75
C LEU A 182 -6.97 -8.71 20.43
N SER A 183 -6.72 -9.83 19.73
CA SER A 183 -6.97 -11.17 20.28
C SER A 183 -5.87 -11.72 21.20
N LYS A 184 -4.73 -11.01 21.34
CA LYS A 184 -3.61 -11.47 22.16
C LYS A 184 -3.83 -11.20 23.65
N ALA A 185 -3.28 -12.08 24.48
CA ALA A 185 -3.12 -11.86 25.91
C ALA A 185 -1.69 -11.38 26.19
N TYR A 186 -1.57 -10.35 27.03
CA TYR A 186 -0.28 -9.78 27.45
C TYR A 186 -0.10 -9.96 28.95
N THR A 187 1.15 -10.16 29.39
CA THR A 187 1.49 -10.20 30.82
C THR A 187 1.99 -8.83 31.26
N THR A 188 1.07 -7.93 31.60
CA THR A 188 1.42 -6.63 32.19
C THR A 188 0.24 -6.07 32.99
N THR A 189 0.52 -5.28 34.02
CA THR A 189 -0.49 -4.50 34.76
C THR A 189 -0.56 -3.05 34.26
N LEU A 190 0.35 -2.66 33.38
CA LEU A 190 0.43 -1.31 32.83
C LEU A 190 -0.58 -1.13 31.68
N PRO A 191 -1.04 0.10 31.41
CA PRO A 191 -1.86 0.39 30.24
C PRO A 191 -1.11 0.06 28.95
N ILE A 192 -1.84 -0.48 27.96
CA ILE A 192 -1.29 -0.88 26.66
C ILE A 192 -1.89 0.00 25.56
N GLU A 193 -1.05 0.50 24.66
CA GLU A 193 -1.45 1.12 23.39
C GLU A 193 -0.89 0.30 22.21
N LEU A 194 -1.60 0.28 21.09
CA LEU A 194 -1.14 -0.39 19.87
C LEU A 194 -0.62 0.66 18.89
N ILE A 195 0.62 0.49 18.41
CA ILE A 195 1.19 1.26 17.30
C ILE A 195 1.31 0.32 16.10
N ALA A 196 0.40 0.49 15.14
CA ALA A 196 0.54 -0.10 13.82
C ALA A 196 1.34 0.87 12.93
N TYR A 197 2.43 0.43 12.30
CA TYR A 197 3.28 1.29 11.49
C TYR A 197 3.47 0.77 10.07
N ILE A 198 3.74 1.67 9.14
CA ILE A 198 4.01 1.38 7.72
C ILE A 198 5.36 1.97 7.36
N ASP A 199 6.27 1.15 6.84
CA ASP A 199 7.62 1.56 6.43
C ASP A 199 7.81 1.51 4.90
N GLU A 200 8.28 0.36 4.39
CA GLU A 200 8.68 0.20 2.99
C GLU A 200 7.53 -0.11 2.04
N ASN A 201 6.34 -0.45 2.54
CA ASN A 201 5.21 -0.72 1.67
C ASN A 201 4.54 0.58 1.21
N PRO A 202 4.11 0.65 -0.07
CA PRO A 202 3.23 1.73 -0.50
C PRO A 202 1.96 1.65 0.34
N MET A 203 1.67 2.71 1.09
CA MET A 203 0.45 2.76 1.88
C MET A 203 -0.75 2.64 0.93
N ILE A 204 -1.65 1.70 1.22
CA ILE A 204 -2.98 1.68 0.61
C ILE A 204 -3.56 3.09 0.77
N PRO A 205 -4.14 3.71 -0.26
CA PRO A 205 -4.70 5.05 -0.14
C PRO A 205 -5.61 5.18 1.09
N GLU A 206 -5.50 6.29 1.81
CA GLU A 206 -6.19 6.50 3.10
C GLU A 206 -7.71 6.30 3.00
N ASN A 207 -8.30 6.70 1.87
CA ASN A 207 -9.71 6.53 1.57
C ASN A 207 -10.15 5.07 1.37
N VAL A 208 -9.22 4.12 1.26
CA VAL A 208 -9.50 2.70 1.07
C VAL A 208 -9.44 1.93 2.39
N TRP A 209 -8.40 2.12 3.22
CA TRP A 209 -8.24 1.36 4.46
C TRP A 209 -8.84 2.03 5.68
N LYS A 210 -8.77 3.38 5.82
CA LYS A 210 -9.28 4.06 7.02
C LYS A 210 -10.75 3.80 7.27
N PRO A 211 -11.67 3.88 6.27
CA PRO A 211 -13.08 3.62 6.51
C PRO A 211 -13.34 2.18 6.97
N LYS A 212 -12.57 1.21 6.47
CA LYS A 212 -12.71 -0.21 6.84
C LYS A 212 -12.21 -0.46 8.26
N LEU A 213 -11.03 0.07 8.61
CA LEU A 213 -10.52 0.01 9.97
C LEU A 213 -11.47 0.69 10.95
N ASP A 214 -11.97 1.88 10.62
CA ASP A 214 -12.87 2.62 11.48
C ASP A 214 -14.20 1.87 11.70
N THR A 215 -14.79 1.35 10.62
CA THR A 215 -15.99 0.49 10.71
C THR A 215 -15.75 -0.73 11.60
N PHE A 216 -14.60 -1.41 11.41
CA PHE A 216 -14.23 -2.56 12.22
C PHE A 216 -14.09 -2.19 13.71
N LEU A 217 -13.30 -1.17 14.04
CA LEU A 217 -13.06 -0.75 15.42
C LEU A 217 -14.34 -0.22 16.10
N ASN A 218 -15.22 0.46 15.35
CA ASN A 218 -16.52 0.92 15.86
C ASN A 218 -17.53 -0.21 16.06
N SER A 219 -17.36 -1.36 15.38
CA SER A 219 -18.22 -2.53 15.57
C SER A 219 -17.88 -3.33 16.85
N MET A 220 -16.72 -3.07 17.44
CA MET A 220 -16.26 -3.76 18.64
C MET A 220 -16.86 -3.14 19.90
N GLN A 221 -17.28 -3.96 20.86
CA GLN A 221 -17.76 -3.49 22.16
C GLN A 221 -16.62 -2.87 23.00
N SER A 222 -15.38 -3.30 22.78
CA SER A 222 -14.20 -2.84 23.48
C SER A 222 -12.95 -3.01 22.62
N LEU A 223 -11.98 -2.09 22.78
CA LEU A 223 -10.63 -2.22 22.22
C LEU A 223 -9.66 -2.99 23.14
N SER A 224 -10.16 -3.53 24.26
CA SER A 224 -9.36 -4.32 25.20
C SER A 224 -8.54 -5.40 24.45
N PRO A 225 -7.23 -5.50 24.71
CA PRO A 225 -6.51 -4.94 25.86
C PRO A 225 -5.99 -3.51 25.69
N PHE A 226 -6.21 -2.87 24.54
CA PHE A 226 -5.66 -1.55 24.23
C PHE A 226 -6.58 -0.43 24.70
N ARG A 227 -5.98 0.66 25.21
CA ARG A 227 -6.68 1.92 25.51
C ARG A 227 -6.72 2.89 24.32
N LYS A 228 -5.86 2.65 23.33
CA LYS A 228 -5.68 3.49 22.14
C LYS A 228 -5.00 2.69 21.03
N ILE A 229 -5.39 2.95 19.80
CA ILE A 229 -4.79 2.39 18.59
C ILE A 229 -4.30 3.54 17.70
N TRP A 230 -3.07 3.44 17.22
CA TRP A 230 -2.44 4.38 16.32
C TRP A 230 -2.06 3.71 15.01
N VAL A 231 -2.14 4.46 13.91
CA VAL A 231 -1.48 4.10 12.65
C VAL A 231 -0.47 5.18 12.29
N LEU A 232 0.81 4.81 12.23
CA LEU A 232 1.94 5.65 11.86
C LEU A 232 2.36 5.38 10.41
N ASP A 233 2.45 6.44 9.61
CA ASP A 233 3.09 6.40 8.29
C ASP A 233 4.52 6.93 8.43
N LEU A 234 5.53 6.04 8.41
CA LEU A 234 6.93 6.42 8.61
C LEU A 234 7.45 7.30 7.48
N ARG A 235 6.96 7.10 6.24
CA ARG A 235 7.36 7.89 5.07
C ARG A 235 6.92 9.33 5.20
N LYS A 236 5.72 9.57 5.73
CA LYS A 236 5.21 10.91 6.02
C LYS A 236 5.66 11.43 7.40
N SER A 237 6.24 10.57 8.23
CA SER A 237 6.53 10.85 9.64
C SER A 237 5.32 11.44 10.37
N ALA A 238 4.15 10.84 10.13
CA ALA A 238 2.86 11.39 10.57
C ALA A 238 1.91 10.31 11.10
N ILE A 239 1.09 10.68 12.08
CA ILE A 239 -0.02 9.84 12.54
C ILE A 239 -1.13 9.87 11.49
N ALA A 240 -1.29 8.78 10.76
CA ALA A 240 -2.32 8.64 9.75
C ALA A 240 -3.69 8.39 10.39
N TYR A 241 -3.77 7.69 11.52
CA TYR A 241 -5.03 7.38 12.20
C TYR A 241 -4.82 7.25 13.71
N LYS A 242 -5.85 7.62 14.48
CA LYS A 242 -5.88 7.52 15.95
C LYS A 242 -7.29 7.14 16.38
N LYS A 243 -7.41 6.12 17.24
CA LYS A 243 -8.67 5.71 17.86
C LYS A 243 -8.48 5.52 19.37
N PRO A 244 -9.08 6.36 20.23
CA PRO A 244 -9.19 6.06 21.65
C PRO A 244 -10.24 4.96 21.90
N SER A 245 -10.10 4.24 23.01
CA SER A 245 -11.11 3.29 23.51
C SER A 245 -12.39 3.96 23.96
#